data_AF-A0A836U0N2-F1
#
_entry.id   AF-A0A836U0N2-F1
#
_cell.length_a   1.000
_cell.length_b   1.000
_cell.length_c   1.000
_cell.angle_alpha   90.00
_cell.angle_beta   90.00
_cell.angle_gamma   90.00
#
_symmetry.space_group_name_H-M   'P 1'
#
loop_
_entity.id
_entity.type
_entity.pdbx_description
1 polymer ?
#
loop_
_entity_poly.entity_id
_entity_poly.type
_entity_poly.pdbx_seq_one_letter_code
_entity_poly.pdbx_strand_id
1 'polypeptide(L)'
;MRSDMDSEKTPLPLPDDFDPEVNLPGREENGKVFHATIPGMNLATQLIENGTQLDMERAEKVLDAVFESQERRSGAPHYGNFTWEREDEAVEDMNAVHFTVMPLIKAMLRCGDSMPASLRDKALVGIRLGLEAIARIDVHLRYTTIAAADVFDTCIGGELLNDETLMTRGRDKLRRWLAFTDRSGTFYEYNCPGYTGMSIERLAELALLSNDDQTRTIARVFAARAGLSALLHGHPGTGRWSGPFCRAYQPQVEAKTPPEIDWMRHW
;
A
#
# COMPACT_ATOMS: atom_id res chain seq x y z
N MET A 1 -22.53 30.28 -3.80
CA MET A 1 -23.45 29.17 -3.44
C MET A 1 -23.49 28.22 -4.64
N ARG A 2 -22.49 27.34 -4.77
CA ARG A 2 -22.55 26.24 -5.74
C ARG A 2 -23.22 25.10 -5.00
N SER A 3 -24.49 24.83 -5.33
CA SER A 3 -25.08 23.53 -5.02
C SER A 3 -24.46 22.55 -6.01
N ASP A 4 -23.39 21.89 -5.59
CA ASP A 4 -23.12 20.58 -6.14
C ASP A 4 -24.30 19.73 -5.68
N MET A 5 -25.20 19.45 -6.61
CA MET A 5 -26.15 18.36 -6.46
C MET A 5 -25.29 17.11 -6.26
N ASP A 6 -25.20 16.61 -5.03
CA ASP A 6 -24.76 15.26 -4.76
C ASP A 6 -25.58 14.35 -5.68
N SER A 7 -24.96 13.86 -6.75
CA SER A 7 -25.50 12.72 -7.46
C SER A 7 -25.63 11.63 -6.41
N GLU A 8 -26.86 11.20 -6.15
CA GLU A 8 -27.15 10.19 -5.14
C GLU A 8 -26.27 8.97 -5.43
N LYS A 9 -25.25 8.77 -4.59
CA LYS A 9 -24.28 7.69 -4.82
C LYS A 9 -25.03 6.36 -4.77
N THR A 10 -24.88 5.55 -5.81
CA THR A 10 -25.44 4.21 -5.86
C THR A 10 -24.47 3.21 -5.22
N PRO A 11 -24.95 2.17 -4.52
CA PRO A 11 -24.09 1.14 -3.97
C PRO A 11 -23.23 0.48 -5.05
N LEU A 12 -22.00 0.10 -4.69
CA LEU A 12 -21.12 -0.59 -5.62
C LEU A 12 -21.61 -2.03 -5.87
N PRO A 13 -21.49 -2.54 -7.10
CA PRO A 13 -21.63 -3.97 -7.33
C PRO A 13 -20.49 -4.71 -6.62
N LEU A 14 -20.79 -5.90 -6.10
CA LEU A 14 -19.76 -6.80 -5.60
C LEU A 14 -19.08 -7.49 -6.80
N PRO A 15 -17.79 -7.88 -6.68
CA PRO A 15 -17.11 -8.67 -7.71
C PRO A 15 -17.85 -9.97 -8.05
N ASP A 16 -17.71 -10.44 -9.30
CA ASP A 16 -18.35 -11.68 -9.76
C ASP A 16 -17.88 -12.92 -8.99
N ASP A 17 -16.66 -12.86 -8.44
CA ASP A 17 -16.02 -13.90 -7.64
C ASP A 17 -16.24 -13.73 -6.14
N PHE A 18 -17.15 -12.84 -5.71
CA PHE A 18 -17.43 -12.62 -4.29
C PHE A 18 -18.18 -13.79 -3.66
N ASP A 19 -17.60 -14.39 -2.63
CA ASP A 19 -18.24 -15.41 -1.79
C ASP A 19 -19.02 -14.74 -0.64
N PRO A 20 -20.37 -14.82 -0.62
CA PRO A 20 -21.19 -14.21 0.42
C PRO A 20 -21.16 -14.95 1.76
N GLU A 21 -20.71 -16.20 1.81
CA GLU A 21 -20.55 -16.96 3.06
C GLU A 21 -19.31 -16.49 3.83
N VAL A 22 -18.24 -16.18 3.09
CA VAL A 22 -16.94 -15.76 3.64
C VAL A 22 -16.76 -14.24 3.67
N ASN A 23 -17.52 -13.50 2.85
CA ASN A 23 -17.41 -12.06 2.62
C ASN A 23 -16.07 -11.62 1.99
N LEU A 24 -15.51 -12.44 1.11
CA LEU A 24 -14.27 -12.15 0.38
C LEU A 24 -14.38 -12.59 -1.08
N PRO A 25 -13.63 -11.97 -2.02
CA PRO A 25 -13.40 -12.55 -3.33
C PRO A 25 -12.72 -13.91 -3.21
N GLY A 26 -13.25 -14.93 -3.88
CA GLY A 26 -12.80 -16.31 -3.81
C GLY A 26 -12.41 -16.86 -5.19
N ARG A 27 -11.34 -17.64 -5.25
CA ARG A 27 -10.93 -18.36 -6.45
C ARG A 27 -10.87 -19.86 -6.22
N GLU A 28 -11.26 -20.63 -7.21
CA GLU A 28 -11.07 -22.09 -7.19
C GLU A 28 -9.72 -22.46 -7.82
N GLU A 29 -8.91 -23.22 -7.09
CA GLU A 29 -7.67 -23.79 -7.58
C GLU A 29 -7.56 -25.25 -7.13
N ASN A 30 -7.43 -26.17 -8.09
CA ASN A 30 -7.31 -27.61 -7.84
C ASN A 30 -8.43 -28.19 -6.95
N GLY A 31 -9.68 -27.70 -7.11
CA GLY A 31 -10.85 -28.15 -6.35
C GLY A 31 -10.90 -27.64 -4.90
N LYS A 32 -10.06 -26.67 -4.55
CA LYS A 32 -10.13 -25.93 -3.29
C LYS A 32 -10.47 -24.47 -3.58
N VAL A 33 -11.19 -23.83 -2.66
CA VAL A 33 -11.49 -22.41 -2.73
C VAL A 33 -10.53 -21.66 -1.82
N PHE A 34 -9.97 -20.56 -2.32
CA PHE A 34 -9.07 -19.67 -1.59
C PHE A 34 -9.58 -18.23 -1.64
N HIS A 35 -9.48 -17.53 -0.53
CA HIS A 35 -9.96 -16.16 -0.37
C HIS A 35 -8.81 -15.20 -0.08
N ALA A 36 -8.52 -14.34 -1.05
CA ALA A 36 -7.33 -13.51 -1.01
C ALA A 36 -7.54 -12.26 -0.13
N THR A 37 -6.67 -12.09 0.87
CA THR A 37 -6.71 -11.02 1.87
C THR A 37 -6.61 -9.63 1.24
N ILE A 38 -5.70 -9.43 0.29
CA ILE A 38 -5.44 -8.12 -0.33
C ILE A 38 -6.59 -7.68 -1.26
N PRO A 39 -7.12 -8.52 -2.17
CA PRO A 39 -8.35 -8.22 -2.88
C PRO A 39 -9.52 -7.89 -1.95
N GLY A 40 -9.68 -8.63 -0.85
CA GLY A 40 -10.66 -8.31 0.19
C GLY A 40 -10.48 -6.92 0.79
N MET A 41 -9.25 -6.56 1.17
CA MET A 41 -8.95 -5.24 1.72
C MET A 41 -9.21 -4.12 0.71
N ASN A 42 -8.80 -4.32 -0.55
CA ASN A 42 -9.08 -3.35 -1.61
C ASN A 42 -10.59 -3.15 -1.79
N LEU A 43 -11.38 -4.24 -1.78
CA LEU A 43 -12.85 -4.16 -1.84
C LEU A 43 -13.42 -3.38 -0.64
N ALA A 44 -12.98 -3.69 0.59
CA ALA A 44 -13.42 -2.97 1.79
C ALA A 44 -13.15 -1.46 1.67
N THR A 45 -11.97 -1.07 1.19
CA THR A 45 -11.62 0.35 1.03
C THR A 45 -12.41 1.04 -0.07
N GLN A 46 -12.69 0.36 -1.20
CA GLN A 46 -13.55 0.91 -2.26
C GLN A 46 -14.98 1.15 -1.78
N LEU A 47 -15.52 0.21 -0.98
CA LEU A 47 -16.85 0.35 -0.36
C LEU A 47 -16.88 1.53 0.62
N ILE A 48 -15.86 1.68 1.46
CA ILE A 48 -15.71 2.83 2.38
C ILE A 48 -15.67 4.16 1.60
N GLU A 49 -14.89 4.23 0.54
CA GLU A 49 -14.72 5.45 -0.27
C GLU A 49 -16.01 5.82 -1.04
N ASN A 50 -16.79 4.82 -1.50
CA ASN A 50 -18.09 5.10 -2.09
C ASN A 50 -19.08 5.59 -1.03
N GLY A 51 -19.18 4.88 0.09
CA GLY A 51 -19.79 5.36 1.33
C GLY A 51 -21.31 5.47 1.34
N THR A 52 -22.02 4.73 0.48
CA THR A 52 -23.47 4.55 0.68
C THR A 52 -23.74 3.73 1.93
N GLN A 53 -24.96 3.78 2.47
CA GLN A 53 -25.31 2.97 3.65
C GLN A 53 -25.02 1.47 3.43
N LEU A 54 -25.43 0.94 2.26
CA LEU A 54 -25.22 -0.46 1.93
C LEU A 54 -23.72 -0.79 1.75
N ASP A 55 -22.93 0.13 1.20
CA ASP A 55 -21.48 -0.09 1.07
C ASP A 55 -20.80 -0.08 2.42
N MET A 56 -21.18 0.79 3.35
CA MET A 56 -20.62 0.80 4.71
C MET A 56 -20.94 -0.51 5.46
N GLU A 57 -22.18 -1.01 5.34
CA GLU A 57 -22.59 -2.31 5.91
C GLU A 57 -21.79 -3.48 5.31
N ARG A 58 -21.54 -3.44 4.00
CA ARG A 58 -20.71 -4.45 3.31
C ARG A 58 -19.24 -4.32 3.68
N ALA A 59 -18.71 -3.11 3.73
CA ALA A 59 -17.33 -2.82 4.09
C ALA A 59 -17.02 -3.38 5.48
N GLU A 60 -17.95 -3.25 6.43
CA GLU A 60 -17.77 -3.79 7.77
C GLU A 60 -17.62 -5.32 7.76
N LYS A 61 -18.45 -6.03 7.00
CA LYS A 61 -18.37 -7.50 6.86
C LYS A 61 -17.10 -7.96 6.15
N VAL A 62 -16.72 -7.28 5.06
CA VAL A 62 -15.49 -7.60 4.32
C VAL A 62 -14.27 -7.33 5.20
N LEU A 63 -14.26 -6.22 5.95
CA LEU A 63 -13.14 -5.87 6.82
C LEU A 63 -13.01 -6.86 7.99
N ASP A 64 -14.13 -7.34 8.55
CA ASP A 64 -14.11 -8.44 9.54
C ASP A 64 -13.44 -9.68 8.97
N ALA A 65 -13.87 -10.10 7.76
CA ALA A 65 -13.29 -11.26 7.09
C ALA A 65 -11.80 -11.10 6.78
N VAL A 66 -11.35 -9.92 6.36
CA VAL A 66 -9.92 -9.62 6.14
C VAL A 66 -9.12 -9.67 7.45
N PHE A 67 -9.68 -9.19 8.56
CA PHE A 67 -8.99 -9.21 9.85
C PHE A 67 -8.92 -10.59 10.49
N GLU A 68 -9.68 -11.58 10.01
CA GLU A 68 -9.44 -12.98 10.37
C GLU A 68 -8.08 -13.48 9.84
N SER A 69 -7.61 -12.96 8.71
CA SER A 69 -6.27 -13.23 8.17
C SER A 69 -5.15 -12.50 8.92
N GLN A 70 -5.47 -11.62 9.88
CA GLN A 70 -4.44 -10.93 10.67
C GLN A 70 -3.96 -11.83 11.81
N GLU A 71 -2.66 -12.13 11.84
CA GLU A 71 -2.05 -12.98 12.85
C GLU A 71 -2.17 -12.34 14.24
N ARG A 72 -2.98 -12.93 15.11
CA ARG A 72 -3.24 -12.45 16.47
C ARG A 72 -2.93 -13.49 17.54
N ARG A 73 -2.36 -14.65 17.18
CA ARG A 73 -1.96 -15.67 18.15
C ARG A 73 -0.80 -15.13 18.99
N SER A 74 -0.99 -15.12 20.31
CA SER A 74 0.06 -14.69 21.24
C SER A 74 1.33 -15.54 21.05
N GLY A 75 2.48 -14.89 20.91
CA GLY A 75 3.76 -15.56 20.67
C GLY A 75 4.03 -15.98 19.23
N ALA A 76 3.11 -15.72 18.29
CA ALA A 76 3.38 -15.97 16.87
C ALA A 76 4.54 -15.09 16.37
N PRO A 77 5.48 -15.62 15.56
CA PRO A 77 6.65 -14.87 15.05
C PRO A 77 6.28 -13.60 14.28
N HIS A 78 5.13 -13.61 13.61
CA HIS A 78 4.65 -12.54 12.72
C HIS A 78 3.34 -11.92 13.21
N TYR A 79 3.17 -11.84 14.54
CA TYR A 79 2.03 -11.15 15.16
C TYR A 79 1.77 -9.79 14.50
N GLY A 80 0.51 -9.48 14.19
CA GLY A 80 0.04 -8.27 13.52
C GLY A 80 0.17 -8.25 11.99
N ASN A 81 0.91 -9.19 11.39
CA ASN A 81 0.99 -9.37 9.93
C ASN A 81 -0.24 -10.14 9.41
N PHE A 82 -0.30 -10.41 8.10
CA PHE A 82 -1.44 -11.01 7.43
C PHE A 82 -1.02 -12.23 6.61
N THR A 83 -1.89 -13.22 6.50
CA THR A 83 -1.77 -14.26 5.49
C THR A 83 -2.19 -13.74 4.10
N TRP A 84 -1.70 -14.38 3.03
CA TRP A 84 -2.10 -14.01 1.67
C TRP A 84 -3.51 -14.48 1.37
N GLU A 85 -3.83 -15.70 1.76
CA GLU A 85 -5.15 -16.30 1.68
C GLU A 85 -5.69 -16.53 3.10
N ARG A 86 -7.01 -16.44 3.26
CA ARG A 86 -7.69 -16.73 4.54
C ARG A 86 -7.42 -18.15 5.03
N GLU A 87 -7.25 -19.08 4.09
CA GLU A 87 -7.04 -20.50 4.34
C GLU A 87 -5.60 -20.86 4.73
N ASP A 88 -4.65 -19.92 4.63
CA ASP A 88 -3.25 -20.18 5.01
C ASP A 88 -3.13 -20.37 6.53
N GLU A 89 -2.30 -21.34 6.94
CA GLU A 89 -2.13 -21.67 8.37
C GLU A 89 -1.25 -20.67 9.13
N ALA A 90 -0.40 -19.93 8.41
CA ALA A 90 0.56 -19.00 8.98
C ALA A 90 1.02 -17.95 7.95
N VAL A 91 1.59 -16.86 8.47
CA VAL A 91 2.22 -15.82 7.64
C VAL A 91 3.55 -16.35 7.09
N GLU A 92 3.61 -16.59 5.79
CA GLU A 92 4.84 -17.04 5.11
C GLU A 92 5.63 -15.90 4.46
N ASP A 93 4.94 -14.85 4.03
CA ASP A 93 5.55 -13.65 3.44
C ASP A 93 5.35 -12.45 4.36
N MET A 94 6.45 -11.81 4.72
CA MET A 94 6.44 -10.66 5.62
C MET A 94 5.88 -9.39 4.96
N ASN A 95 5.68 -9.38 3.63
CA ASN A 95 5.25 -8.21 2.88
C ASN A 95 3.73 -7.98 2.91
N ALA A 96 2.92 -9.00 3.20
CA ALA A 96 1.46 -8.93 3.11
C ALA A 96 0.87 -7.75 3.90
N VAL A 97 1.40 -7.48 5.10
CA VAL A 97 1.00 -6.34 5.93
C VAL A 97 1.04 -5.01 5.19
N HIS A 98 2.04 -4.74 4.37
CA HIS A 98 2.14 -3.47 3.64
C HIS A 98 1.01 -3.30 2.63
N PHE A 99 0.69 -4.37 1.90
CA PHE A 99 -0.38 -4.36 0.91
C PHE A 99 -1.78 -4.32 1.53
N THR A 100 -1.91 -4.72 2.79
CA THR A 100 -3.19 -4.71 3.51
C THR A 100 -3.40 -3.42 4.31
N VAL A 101 -2.40 -2.91 5.04
CA VAL A 101 -2.62 -1.69 5.85
C VAL A 101 -2.62 -0.42 5.00
N MET A 102 -1.84 -0.36 3.92
CA MET A 102 -1.68 0.86 3.13
C MET A 102 -2.99 1.35 2.49
N PRO A 103 -3.80 0.50 1.80
CA PRO A 103 -5.10 0.93 1.29
C PRO A 103 -6.02 1.42 2.41
N LEU A 104 -6.02 0.73 3.55
CA LEU A 104 -6.86 1.09 4.70
C LEU A 104 -6.46 2.43 5.31
N ILE A 105 -5.16 2.69 5.47
CA ILE A 105 -4.63 3.99 5.91
C ILE A 105 -5.12 5.11 4.98
N LYS A 106 -5.04 4.89 3.65
CA LYS A 106 -5.49 5.88 2.65
C LYS A 106 -7.00 6.14 2.73
N ALA A 107 -7.81 5.10 2.85
CA ALA A 107 -9.25 5.22 3.01
C ALA A 107 -9.61 5.97 4.30
N MET A 108 -8.93 5.65 5.41
CA MET A 108 -9.12 6.31 6.70
C MET A 108 -8.76 7.80 6.67
N LEU A 109 -7.70 8.19 5.96
CA LEU A 109 -7.37 9.60 5.77
C LEU A 109 -8.43 10.37 4.97
N ARG A 110 -9.06 9.73 3.99
CA ARG A 110 -10.01 10.38 3.08
C ARG A 110 -11.43 10.42 3.65
N CYS A 111 -11.83 9.36 4.33
CA CYS A 111 -13.22 9.08 4.67
C CYS A 111 -13.46 8.80 6.15
N GLY A 112 -12.41 8.76 6.98
CA GLY A 112 -12.48 8.31 8.37
C GLY A 112 -13.51 9.05 9.23
N ASP A 113 -13.68 10.35 9.02
CA ASP A 113 -14.65 11.16 9.76
C ASP A 113 -16.11 10.84 9.41
N SER A 114 -16.35 10.32 8.21
CA SER A 114 -17.69 9.93 7.70
C SER A 114 -18.03 8.47 7.96
N MET A 115 -17.08 7.68 8.48
CA MET A 115 -17.30 6.26 8.76
C MET A 115 -18.09 6.06 10.05
N PRO A 116 -18.91 4.98 10.13
CA PRO A 116 -19.45 4.52 11.41
C PRO A 116 -18.34 4.30 12.43
N ALA A 117 -18.57 4.72 13.68
CA ALA A 117 -17.56 4.64 14.73
C ALA A 117 -17.02 3.22 14.95
N SER A 118 -17.89 2.20 14.89
CA SER A 118 -17.49 0.78 15.00
C SER A 118 -16.48 0.39 13.93
N LEU A 119 -16.73 0.77 12.68
CA LEU A 119 -15.89 0.46 11.54
C LEU A 119 -14.55 1.21 11.63
N ARG A 120 -14.60 2.49 11.98
CA ARG A 120 -13.41 3.34 12.14
C ARG A 120 -12.49 2.80 13.25
N ASP A 121 -13.04 2.49 14.42
CA ASP A 121 -12.26 2.04 15.57
C ASP A 121 -11.61 0.67 15.29
N LYS A 122 -12.34 -0.22 14.60
CA LYS A 122 -11.83 -1.51 14.13
C LYS A 122 -10.66 -1.34 13.16
N ALA A 123 -10.80 -0.43 12.18
CA ALA A 123 -9.74 -0.12 11.23
C ALA A 123 -8.48 0.42 11.93
N LEU A 124 -8.62 1.34 12.89
CA LEU A 124 -7.50 1.89 13.67
C LEU A 124 -6.76 0.80 14.46
N VAL A 125 -7.48 -0.15 15.06
CA VAL A 125 -6.87 -1.29 15.77
C VAL A 125 -6.08 -2.18 14.80
N GLY A 126 -6.67 -2.54 13.65
CA GLY A 126 -6.00 -3.36 12.64
C GLY A 126 -4.74 -2.71 12.08
N ILE A 127 -4.81 -1.41 11.77
CA ILE A 127 -3.66 -0.60 11.33
C ILE A 127 -2.58 -0.60 12.40
N ARG A 128 -2.91 -0.33 13.67
CA ARG A 128 -1.93 -0.29 14.77
C ARG A 128 -1.15 -1.60 14.87
N LEU A 129 -1.85 -2.74 14.88
CA LEU A 129 -1.22 -4.06 14.91
C LEU A 129 -0.29 -4.31 13.71
N GLY A 130 -0.72 -3.90 12.51
CA GLY A 130 0.09 -4.02 11.30
C GLY A 130 1.34 -3.14 11.33
N LEU A 131 1.23 -1.88 11.79
CA LEU A 131 2.37 -0.98 11.93
C LEU A 131 3.38 -1.47 12.98
N GLU A 132 2.90 -2.07 14.07
CA GLU A 132 3.77 -2.74 15.03
C GLU A 132 4.49 -3.95 14.40
N ALA A 133 3.83 -4.70 13.53
CA ALA A 133 4.46 -5.80 12.79
C ALA A 133 5.53 -5.29 11.83
N ILE A 134 5.23 -4.24 11.07
CA ILE A 134 6.19 -3.54 10.19
C ILE A 134 7.40 -3.04 11.00
N ALA A 135 7.15 -2.49 12.19
CA ALA A 135 8.23 -2.03 13.07
C ALA A 135 9.13 -3.18 13.55
N ARG A 136 8.57 -4.36 13.84
CA ARG A 136 9.34 -5.57 14.19
C ARG A 136 10.13 -6.15 13.02
N ILE A 137 9.54 -6.16 11.81
CA ILE A 137 10.18 -6.68 10.60
C ILE A 137 11.39 -5.81 10.22
N ASP A 138 11.25 -4.49 10.33
CA ASP A 138 12.26 -3.48 9.99
C ASP A 138 13.09 -3.83 8.75
N VAL A 139 12.41 -3.91 7.61
CA VAL A 139 13.03 -4.34 6.35
C VAL A 139 14.28 -3.52 6.02
N HIS A 140 15.31 -4.18 5.49
CA HIS A 140 16.54 -3.52 5.09
C HIS A 140 16.32 -2.57 3.90
N LEU A 141 17.02 -1.43 3.91
CA LEU A 141 16.94 -0.33 2.93
C LEU A 141 17.29 -0.71 1.46
N ARG A 142 17.76 -1.93 1.23
CA ARG A 142 18.04 -2.49 -0.12
C ARG A 142 16.77 -3.03 -0.77
N TYR A 143 15.81 -3.47 0.05
CA TYR A 143 14.51 -3.91 -0.42
C TYR A 143 13.68 -2.66 -0.67
N THR A 144 13.94 -2.02 -1.80
CA THR A 144 13.56 -0.65 -2.11
C THR A 144 12.04 -0.47 -2.04
N THR A 145 11.28 -1.38 -2.65
CA THR A 145 9.82 -1.29 -2.70
C THR A 145 9.18 -1.38 -1.32
N ILE A 146 9.64 -2.34 -0.51
CA ILE A 146 9.11 -2.57 0.83
C ILE A 146 9.62 -1.53 1.82
N ALA A 147 10.85 -1.01 1.65
CA ALA A 147 11.33 0.14 2.40
C ALA A 147 10.50 1.40 2.10
N ALA A 148 10.09 1.61 0.84
CA ALA A 148 9.20 2.70 0.45
C ALA A 148 7.82 2.55 1.09
N ALA A 149 7.26 1.34 1.08
CA ALA A 149 5.98 1.02 1.72
C ALA A 149 6.06 1.23 3.24
N ASP A 150 7.08 0.69 3.91
CA ASP A 150 7.32 0.87 5.34
C ASP A 150 7.37 2.34 5.75
N VAL A 151 8.16 3.15 5.02
CA VAL A 151 8.28 4.58 5.29
C VAL A 151 6.93 5.28 5.11
N PHE A 152 6.18 4.96 4.05
CA PHE A 152 4.83 5.50 3.85
C PHE A 152 3.90 5.10 5.00
N ASP A 153 3.76 3.81 5.25
CA ASP A 153 2.83 3.24 6.22
C ASP A 153 3.11 3.77 7.63
N THR A 154 4.38 3.86 8.00
CA THR A 154 4.78 4.28 9.35
C THR A 154 4.61 5.78 9.55
N CYS A 155 4.99 6.61 8.57
CA CYS A 155 4.80 8.06 8.68
C CYS A 155 3.32 8.41 8.68
N ILE A 156 2.59 7.97 7.66
CA ILE A 156 1.18 8.33 7.48
C ILE A 156 0.28 7.64 8.50
N GLY A 157 0.51 6.35 8.75
CA GLY A 157 -0.21 5.60 9.77
C GLY A 157 0.09 6.09 11.20
N GLY A 158 1.33 6.53 11.47
CA GLY A 158 1.69 7.17 12.73
C GLY A 158 0.95 8.49 12.95
N GLU A 159 0.85 9.34 11.92
CA GLU A 159 0.05 10.57 11.96
C GLU A 159 -1.44 10.27 12.17
N LEU A 160 -2.00 9.31 11.42
CA LEU A 160 -3.39 8.87 11.54
C LEU A 160 -3.73 8.38 12.97
N LEU A 161 -2.81 7.65 13.59
CA LEU A 161 -2.97 7.12 14.95
C LEU A 161 -2.56 8.12 16.05
N ASN A 162 -2.05 9.29 15.68
CA ASN A 162 -1.42 10.26 16.59
C ASN A 162 -0.37 9.60 17.50
N ASP A 163 0.49 8.75 16.92
CA ASP A 163 1.50 7.95 17.63
C ASP A 163 2.92 8.46 17.33
N GLU A 164 3.49 9.21 18.29
CA GLU A 164 4.80 9.84 18.12
C GLU A 164 5.95 8.84 17.95
N THR A 165 5.82 7.62 18.49
CA THR A 165 6.86 6.60 18.35
C THR A 165 6.92 6.11 16.91
N LEU A 166 5.75 5.83 16.31
CA LEU A 166 5.65 5.47 14.90
C LEU A 166 6.11 6.63 14.02
N MET A 167 5.61 7.85 14.24
CA MET A 167 6.02 9.03 13.48
C MET A 167 7.55 9.24 13.50
N THR A 168 8.17 9.14 14.68
CA THR A 168 9.64 9.26 14.82
C THR A 168 10.38 8.16 14.06
N ARG A 169 9.93 6.91 14.15
CA ARG A 169 10.52 5.78 13.42
C ARG A 169 10.45 5.99 11.90
N GLY A 170 9.29 6.37 11.39
CA GLY A 170 9.10 6.59 9.94
C GLY A 170 10.01 7.71 9.42
N ARG A 171 10.07 8.84 10.15
CA ARG A 171 10.95 9.97 9.83
C ARG A 171 12.42 9.57 9.84
N ASP A 172 12.86 8.80 10.84
CA ASP A 172 14.23 8.28 10.89
C ASP A 172 14.53 7.35 9.71
N LYS A 173 13.65 6.39 9.43
CA LYS A 173 13.84 5.44 8.33
C LYS A 173 13.89 6.13 6.97
N LEU A 174 13.07 7.15 6.73
CA LEU A 174 13.13 7.98 5.52
C LEU A 174 14.51 8.65 5.36
N ARG A 175 15.03 9.27 6.43
CA ARG A 175 16.36 9.90 6.41
C ARG A 175 17.48 8.88 6.17
N ARG A 176 17.42 7.73 6.85
CA ARG A 176 18.38 6.63 6.63
C ARG A 176 18.31 6.10 5.21
N TRP A 177 17.11 5.99 4.62
CA TRP A 177 16.94 5.49 3.27
C TRP A 177 17.47 6.44 2.19
N LEU A 178 17.23 7.75 2.36
CA LEU A 178 17.84 8.78 1.51
C LEU A 178 19.36 8.69 1.58
N ALA A 179 19.94 8.71 2.79
CA ALA A 179 21.40 8.61 2.98
C ALA A 179 21.98 7.28 2.46
N PHE A 180 21.21 6.19 2.52
CA PHE A 180 21.58 4.91 1.93
C PHE A 180 21.69 5.00 0.40
N THR A 181 20.70 5.64 -0.22
CA THR A 181 20.57 5.79 -1.67
C THR A 181 21.52 6.84 -2.24
N ASP A 182 21.94 7.82 -1.43
CA ASP A 182 22.98 8.80 -1.78
C ASP A 182 24.31 8.14 -2.17
N ARG A 183 24.64 6.98 -1.59
CA ARG A 183 25.90 6.28 -1.89
C ARG A 183 25.97 5.67 -3.29
N SER A 184 24.83 5.33 -3.88
CA SER A 184 24.74 4.70 -5.21
C SER A 184 24.18 5.61 -6.29
N GLY A 185 23.59 6.75 -5.93
CA GLY A 185 22.96 7.66 -6.90
C GLY A 185 21.49 7.30 -7.22
N THR A 186 21.10 6.04 -7.03
CA THR A 186 19.76 5.51 -7.35
C THR A 186 19.41 4.32 -6.44
N PHE A 187 18.15 3.88 -6.49
CA PHE A 187 17.63 2.75 -5.73
C PHE A 187 18.37 1.44 -6.02
N TYR A 188 18.40 0.57 -5.02
CA TYR A 188 19.06 -0.73 -5.15
C TYR A 188 18.31 -1.66 -6.12
N GLU A 189 16.97 -1.56 -6.16
CA GLU A 189 16.12 -2.34 -7.07
C GLU A 189 15.82 -1.62 -8.40
N TYR A 190 16.74 -0.77 -8.84
CA TYR A 190 16.70 -0.16 -10.17
C TYR A 190 16.65 -1.20 -11.31
N ASN A 191 17.09 -2.44 -11.03
CA ASN A 191 16.98 -3.60 -11.91
C ASN A 191 15.55 -4.11 -12.15
N CYS A 192 14.53 -3.39 -11.69
CA CYS A 192 13.14 -3.58 -12.06
C CYS A 192 12.46 -2.20 -12.22
N PRO A 193 12.04 -1.82 -13.44
CA PRO A 193 11.36 -0.55 -13.67
C PRO A 193 10.08 -0.39 -12.84
N GLY A 194 9.32 -1.48 -12.67
CA GLY A 194 8.09 -1.47 -11.85
C GLY A 194 8.37 -1.17 -10.39
N TYR A 195 9.43 -1.77 -9.82
CA TYR A 195 9.83 -1.54 -8.44
C TYR A 195 10.30 -0.10 -8.21
N THR A 196 11.04 0.45 -9.18
CA THR A 196 11.45 1.85 -9.11
C THR A 196 10.26 2.79 -9.20
N GLY A 197 9.35 2.56 -10.15
CA GLY A 197 8.16 3.38 -10.32
C GLY A 197 7.28 3.41 -9.07
N MET A 198 6.98 2.23 -8.51
CA MET A 198 6.23 2.14 -7.24
C MET A 198 6.92 2.89 -6.10
N SER A 199 8.25 2.81 -6.01
CA SER A 199 9.01 3.50 -4.95
C SER A 199 8.96 5.02 -5.09
N ILE A 200 8.99 5.55 -6.32
CA ILE A 200 8.82 6.98 -6.61
C ILE A 200 7.41 7.42 -6.26
N GLU A 201 6.38 6.67 -6.68
CA GLU A 201 4.98 6.96 -6.36
C GLU A 201 4.72 7.01 -4.86
N ARG A 202 5.28 6.07 -4.10
CA ARG A 202 5.15 6.06 -2.63
C ARG A 202 5.79 7.29 -1.98
N LEU A 203 6.96 7.73 -2.45
CA LEU A 203 7.59 8.97 -1.98
C LEU A 203 6.77 10.21 -2.38
N ALA A 204 6.22 10.24 -3.58
CA ALA A 204 5.37 11.34 -4.05
C ALA A 204 4.07 11.44 -3.22
N GLU A 205 3.42 10.31 -2.96
CA GLU A 205 2.24 10.25 -2.09
C GLU A 205 2.56 10.66 -0.64
N LEU A 206 3.70 10.20 -0.09
CA LEU A 206 4.16 10.63 1.24
C LEU A 206 4.35 12.15 1.29
N ALA A 207 4.93 12.74 0.24
CA ALA A 207 5.12 14.19 0.14
C ALA A 207 3.81 14.99 0.02
N LEU A 208 2.75 14.35 -0.47
CA LEU A 208 1.42 14.93 -0.62
C LEU A 208 0.61 14.82 0.67
N LEU A 209 0.70 13.69 1.37
CA LEU A 209 -0.23 13.31 2.44
C LEU A 209 0.29 13.60 3.87
N SER A 210 1.61 13.63 4.09
CA SER A 210 2.15 13.88 5.43
C SER A 210 1.85 15.30 5.91
N ASN A 211 1.54 15.46 7.18
CA ASN A 211 1.38 16.77 7.84
C ASN A 211 2.70 17.35 8.34
N ASP A 212 3.80 16.58 8.30
CA ASP A 212 5.13 17.02 8.72
C ASP A 212 5.91 17.64 7.55
N ASP A 213 6.21 18.94 7.65
CA ASP A 213 6.88 19.69 6.58
C ASP A 213 8.27 19.14 6.21
N GLN A 214 9.01 18.62 7.19
CA GLN A 214 10.32 18.04 6.92
C GLN A 214 10.19 16.73 6.14
N THR A 215 9.28 15.84 6.55
CA THR A 215 8.95 14.59 5.85
C THR A 215 8.52 14.87 4.43
N ARG A 216 7.60 15.84 4.24
CA ARG A 216 7.16 16.26 2.90
C ARG A 216 8.31 16.72 2.02
N THR A 217 9.19 17.55 2.56
CA THR A 217 10.33 18.10 1.82
C THR A 217 11.31 17.00 1.41
N ILE A 218 11.68 16.12 2.35
CA ILE A 218 12.59 15.01 2.08
C ILE A 218 12.00 14.07 1.04
N ALA A 219 10.74 13.65 1.23
CA ALA A 219 10.06 12.74 0.31
C ALA A 219 9.95 13.32 -1.10
N ARG A 220 9.62 14.61 -1.23
CA ARG A 220 9.56 15.32 -2.52
C ARG A 220 10.91 15.37 -3.23
N VAL A 221 11.97 15.77 -2.52
CA VAL A 221 13.32 15.84 -3.09
C VAL A 221 13.80 14.45 -3.50
N PHE A 222 13.50 13.44 -2.69
CA PHE A 222 13.89 12.07 -2.95
C PHE A 222 13.17 11.51 -4.18
N ALA A 223 11.85 11.70 -4.27
CA ALA A 223 11.05 11.32 -5.44
C ALA A 223 11.57 12.01 -6.71
N ALA A 224 11.77 13.34 -6.68
CA ALA A 224 12.26 14.10 -7.82
C ALA A 224 13.63 13.63 -8.31
N ARG A 225 14.56 13.32 -7.39
CA ARG A 225 15.88 12.81 -7.74
C ARG A 225 15.80 11.41 -8.38
N ALA A 226 14.99 10.52 -7.82
CA ALA A 226 14.80 9.18 -8.38
C ALA A 226 14.11 9.24 -9.75
N GLY A 227 13.10 10.10 -9.91
CA GLY A 227 12.44 10.38 -11.19
C GLY A 227 13.38 10.98 -12.23
N LEU A 228 14.26 11.91 -11.84
CA LEU A 228 15.29 12.43 -12.74
C LEU A 228 16.27 11.33 -13.16
N SER A 229 16.71 10.49 -12.21
CA SER A 229 17.55 9.33 -12.55
C SER A 229 16.83 8.40 -13.53
N ALA A 230 15.52 8.22 -13.39
CA ALA A 230 14.74 7.40 -14.32
C ALA A 230 14.70 8.01 -15.72
N LEU A 231 14.35 9.29 -15.82
CA LEU A 231 14.24 10.01 -17.07
C LEU A 231 15.57 10.04 -17.85
N LEU A 232 16.69 10.25 -17.16
CA LEU A 232 18.02 10.29 -17.78
C LEU A 232 18.46 8.94 -18.40
N HIS A 233 17.79 7.85 -18.03
CA HIS A 233 18.04 6.51 -18.60
C HIS A 233 16.88 6.03 -19.48
N GLY A 234 15.93 6.89 -19.81
CA GLY A 234 14.89 6.62 -20.79
C GLY A 234 15.42 6.73 -22.22
N HIS A 235 15.08 5.78 -23.08
CA HIS A 235 15.33 5.85 -24.51
C HIS A 235 14.27 6.72 -25.19
N PRO A 236 14.65 7.87 -25.79
CA PRO A 236 13.69 8.88 -26.25
C PRO A 236 12.79 8.39 -27.40
N GLY A 237 13.28 7.48 -28.25
CA GLY A 237 12.51 6.99 -29.40
C GLY A 237 11.46 5.95 -29.05
N THR A 238 11.62 5.22 -27.94
CA THR A 238 10.69 4.14 -27.53
C THR A 238 9.94 4.47 -26.26
N GLY A 239 10.34 5.51 -25.53
CA GLY A 239 9.84 5.82 -24.20
C GLY A 239 10.20 4.76 -23.16
N ARG A 240 11.09 3.82 -23.49
CA ARG A 240 11.46 2.70 -22.63
C ARG A 240 12.62 3.05 -21.73
N TRP A 241 12.56 2.56 -20.50
CA TRP A 241 13.70 2.64 -19.61
C TRP A 241 14.81 1.69 -20.06
N SER A 242 16.07 2.11 -20.00
CA SER A 242 17.25 1.26 -20.17
C SER A 242 17.89 0.86 -18.83
N GLY A 243 18.31 -0.40 -18.72
CA GLY A 243 19.02 -0.91 -17.54
C GLY A 243 19.10 -2.44 -17.48
N PRO A 244 19.91 -3.01 -16.58
CA PRO A 244 20.00 -4.45 -16.37
C PRO A 244 18.77 -4.94 -15.59
N PHE A 245 17.70 -5.29 -16.30
CA PHE A 245 16.39 -5.59 -15.72
C PHE A 245 16.21 -7.04 -15.23
N CYS A 246 17.19 -7.56 -14.49
CA CYS A 246 17.18 -8.95 -14.05
C CYS A 246 16.05 -9.31 -13.06
N ARG A 247 15.33 -8.31 -12.52
CA ARG A 247 14.16 -8.52 -11.64
C ARG A 247 12.86 -7.98 -12.24
N ALA A 248 12.86 -7.52 -13.49
CA ALA A 248 11.64 -7.09 -14.13
C ALA A 248 10.75 -8.30 -14.49
N TYR A 249 9.44 -8.07 -14.46
CA TYR A 249 8.49 -9.10 -14.89
C TYR A 249 8.56 -9.30 -16.40
N GLN A 250 8.27 -10.52 -16.86
CA GLN A 250 8.31 -10.89 -18.27
C GLN A 250 7.58 -9.89 -19.20
N PRO A 251 6.36 -9.40 -18.89
CA PRO A 251 5.69 -8.42 -19.75
C PRO A 251 6.42 -7.08 -19.89
N GLN A 252 7.22 -6.68 -18.91
CA GLN A 252 8.04 -5.46 -18.98
C GLN A 252 9.25 -5.68 -19.88
N VAL A 253 9.93 -6.83 -19.73
CA VAL A 253 11.09 -7.19 -20.56
C VAL A 253 10.69 -7.40 -22.03
N GLU A 254 9.52 -8.00 -22.27
CA GLU A 254 8.97 -8.24 -23.60
C GLU A 254 8.27 -7.01 -24.21
N ALA A 255 8.30 -5.85 -23.54
CA ALA A 255 7.66 -4.62 -23.97
C ALA A 255 6.14 -4.76 -24.26
N LYS A 256 5.45 -5.65 -23.51
CA LYS A 256 4.00 -5.89 -23.58
C LYS A 256 3.17 -4.96 -22.68
N THR A 257 3.84 -4.11 -21.90
CA THR A 257 3.23 -3.06 -21.06
C THR A 257 3.41 -1.68 -21.72
N PRO A 258 2.65 -0.64 -21.35
CA PRO A 258 2.92 0.72 -21.80
C PRO A 258 4.37 1.17 -21.53
N PRO A 259 4.95 2.09 -22.32
CA PRO A 259 6.29 2.63 -22.07
C PRO A 259 6.42 3.24 -20.66
N GLU A 260 7.56 3.02 -20.00
CA GLU A 260 7.77 3.47 -18.62
C GLU A 260 7.76 5.00 -18.49
N ILE A 261 8.05 5.73 -19.58
CA ILE A 261 7.96 7.20 -19.60
C ILE A 261 6.53 7.72 -19.33
N ASP A 262 5.50 6.90 -19.56
CA ASP A 262 4.12 7.29 -19.27
C ASP A 262 3.88 7.40 -17.76
N TRP A 263 4.60 6.60 -16.95
CA TRP A 263 4.58 6.73 -15.50
C TRP A 263 5.27 8.02 -15.03
N MET A 264 6.39 8.37 -15.67
CA MET A 264 7.15 9.59 -15.33
C MET A 264 6.37 10.88 -15.49
N ARG A 265 5.38 10.93 -16.39
CA ARG A 265 4.52 12.12 -16.57
C ARG A 265 3.71 12.47 -15.33
N HIS A 266 3.50 11.50 -14.44
CA HIS A 266 2.73 11.66 -13.21
C HIS A 266 3.61 11.98 -11.99
N TRP A 267 4.94 11.98 -12.14
CA TRP A 267 5.92 12.16 -11.06
C TRP A 267 6.48 13.59 -10.99
#